data_AF-A0A7Y8F043-F1
#
_entry.id   AF-A0A7Y8F043-F1
#
_cell.length_a   1.000
_cell.length_b   1.000
_cell.length_c   1.000
_cell.angle_alpha   90.00
_cell.angle_beta   90.00
_cell.angle_gamma   90.00
#
_symmetry.space_group_name_H-M   'P 1'
#
loop_
_entity.id
_entity.type
_entity.pdbx_description
1 polymer ?
#
loop_
_entity_poly.entity_id
_entity_poly.type
_entity_poly.pdbx_seq_one_letter_code
_entity_poly.pdbx_strand_id
1 'polypeptide(L)'
;MTPPMTPQQILAEIDHLRRELAAAADDLLSAAEQGLALTQAQPMDAEAMTASFHRILAACSFQDLADQRIDRLLTALTGRKAAPRPDAALLNGPAMAGETGLNQSAADALLAR
;
A
#
# COMPACT_ATOMS: atom_id res chain seq x y z
N MET A 1 -9.75 -20.91 14.58
CA MET A 1 -10.67 -19.76 14.44
C MET A 1 -10.11 -18.65 15.31
N THR A 2 -9.52 -17.61 14.70
CA THR A 2 -8.96 -16.48 15.45
C THR A 2 -10.10 -15.75 16.18
N PRO A 3 -9.96 -15.42 17.47
CA PRO A 3 -11.02 -14.74 18.20
C PRO A 3 -11.33 -13.36 17.56
N PRO A 4 -12.60 -12.91 17.61
CA PRO A 4 -12.96 -11.58 17.11
C PRO A 4 -12.23 -10.48 17.88
N MET A 5 -11.85 -9.40 17.20
CA MET A 5 -11.16 -8.27 17.83
C MET A 5 -12.02 -7.66 18.94
N THR A 6 -11.39 -7.30 20.05
CA THR A 6 -12.04 -6.52 21.10
C THR A 6 -12.19 -5.05 20.67
N PRO A 7 -13.12 -4.28 21.25
CA PRO A 7 -13.25 -2.85 20.96
C PRO A 7 -11.94 -2.07 21.17
N GLN A 8 -11.14 -2.44 22.16
CA GLN A 8 -9.84 -1.81 22.43
C GLN A 8 -8.80 -2.12 21.34
N GLN A 9 -8.81 -3.35 20.79
CA GLN A 9 -7.94 -3.72 19.66
C GLN A 9 -8.34 -2.98 18.38
N ILE A 10 -9.64 -2.80 18.15
CA ILE A 10 -10.16 -2.03 17.01
C ILE A 10 -9.68 -0.58 17.08
N LEU A 11 -9.84 0.07 18.24
CA LEU A 11 -9.38 1.45 18.43
C LEU A 11 -7.86 1.59 18.24
N ALA A 12 -7.08 0.64 18.78
CA ALA A 12 -5.63 0.63 18.62
C ALA A 12 -5.20 0.49 17.15
N GLU A 13 -5.88 -0.35 16.38
CA GLU A 13 -5.61 -0.55 14.96
C GLU A 13 -5.98 0.69 14.12
N ILE A 14 -7.11 1.35 14.42
CA ILE A 14 -7.50 2.62 13.78
C ILE A 14 -6.45 3.70 14.06
N ASP A 15 -5.99 3.82 15.31
CA ASP A 15 -4.97 4.79 15.68
C ASP A 15 -3.62 4.50 15.03
N HIS A 16 -3.29 3.22 14.86
CA HIS A 16 -2.08 2.81 14.15
C HIS A 16 -2.15 3.17 12.66
N LEU A 17 -3.26 2.83 11.99
CA LEU A 17 -3.54 3.22 10.60
C LEU A 17 -3.43 4.73 10.39
N ARG A 18 -3.99 5.53 11.31
CA ARG A 18 -3.91 6.99 11.24
C ARG A 18 -2.46 7.49 11.29
N ARG A 19 -1.61 6.88 12.14
CA ARG A 19 -0.18 7.25 12.23
C ARG A 19 0.60 6.82 11.00
N GLU A 20 0.36 5.62 10.48
CA GLU A 20 0.99 5.15 9.24
C GLU A 20 0.62 6.05 8.06
N LEU A 21 -0.65 6.43 7.93
CA LEU A 21 -1.11 7.34 6.88
C LEU A 21 -0.46 8.72 6.97
N ALA A 22 -0.36 9.28 8.19
CA ALA A 22 0.30 10.56 8.39
C ALA A 22 1.80 10.49 8.02
N ALA A 23 2.51 9.46 8.46
CA ALA A 23 3.91 9.26 8.15
C ALA A 23 4.15 9.11 6.63
N ALA A 24 3.31 8.32 5.95
CA ALA A 24 3.44 8.14 4.51
C ALA A 24 3.14 9.43 3.72
N ALA A 25 2.18 10.24 4.18
CA ALA A 25 1.90 11.54 3.60
C ALA A 25 3.08 12.51 3.78
N ASP A 26 3.70 12.53 4.96
CA ASP A 26 4.89 13.33 5.24
C ASP A 26 6.07 12.89 4.36
N ASP A 27 6.30 11.59 4.20
CA ASP A 27 7.36 11.04 3.33
C ASP A 27 7.14 11.41 1.86
N LEU A 28 5.89 11.34 1.38
CA LEU A 28 5.50 11.75 0.02
C LEU A 28 5.80 13.23 -0.22
N LEU A 29 5.35 14.10 0.69
CA LEU A 29 5.54 15.54 0.56
C LEU A 29 7.02 15.90 0.65
N SER A 30 7.75 15.33 1.60
CA SER A 30 9.19 15.59 1.75
C SER A 30 9.99 15.16 0.53
N ALA A 31 9.67 14.00 -0.07
CA ALA A 31 10.30 13.55 -1.31
C ALA A 31 9.95 14.46 -2.50
N ALA A 32 8.70 14.93 -2.58
CA ALA A 32 8.28 15.85 -3.63
C ALA A 32 8.95 17.23 -3.51
N GLU A 33 9.07 17.76 -2.30
CA GLU A 33 9.79 19.02 -2.02
C GLU A 33 11.27 18.92 -2.39
N GLN A 34 11.93 17.80 -2.05
CA GLN A 34 13.31 17.53 -2.44
C GLN A 34 13.46 17.45 -3.96
N GLY A 35 12.57 16.71 -4.63
CA GLY A 35 12.52 16.66 -6.09
C GLY A 35 12.37 18.06 -6.70
N LEU A 36 11.46 18.88 -6.18
CA LEU A 36 11.25 20.24 -6.68
C LEU A 36 12.51 21.10 -6.50
N ALA A 37 13.19 21.03 -5.35
CA ALA A 37 14.44 21.76 -5.14
C ALA A 37 15.52 21.36 -6.16
N LEU A 38 15.61 20.07 -6.49
CA LEU A 38 16.55 19.55 -7.49
C LEU A 38 16.24 20.06 -8.90
N THR A 39 14.97 20.32 -9.24
CA THR A 39 14.61 20.88 -10.57
C THR A 39 15.12 22.31 -10.76
N GLN A 40 15.37 23.02 -9.65
CA GLN A 40 15.82 24.41 -9.65
C GLN A 40 17.35 24.52 -9.57
N ALA A 41 18.06 23.42 -9.28
CA ALA A 41 19.51 23.39 -9.18
C ALA A 41 20.18 23.48 -10.56
N GLN A 42 21.35 24.14 -10.61
CA GLN A 42 22.20 24.18 -11.81
C GLN A 42 23.65 23.81 -11.46
N PRO A 43 24.20 22.71 -12.02
CA PRO A 43 23.53 21.77 -12.90
C PRO A 43 22.44 20.95 -12.16
N MET A 44 21.41 20.54 -12.89
CA MET A 44 20.38 19.66 -12.36
C MET A 44 20.95 18.25 -12.13
N ASP A 45 20.72 17.70 -10.94
CA ASP A 45 21.11 16.33 -10.60
C ASP A 45 19.97 15.35 -10.92
N ALA A 46 20.08 14.70 -12.08
CA ALA A 46 19.08 13.74 -12.55
C ALA A 46 19.02 12.45 -11.72
N GLU A 47 20.12 12.05 -11.07
CA GLU A 47 20.16 10.84 -10.25
C GLU A 47 19.41 11.08 -8.93
N ALA A 48 19.69 12.22 -8.28
CA ALA A 48 18.96 12.64 -7.08
C ALA A 48 17.46 12.87 -7.37
N MET A 49 17.13 13.39 -8.55
CA MET A 49 15.74 13.55 -8.98
C MET A 49 15.02 12.20 -9.09
N THR A 50 15.67 11.24 -9.74
CA THR A 50 15.14 9.88 -9.92
C THR A 50 14.94 9.20 -8.56
N ALA A 51 15.89 9.37 -7.63
CA ALA A 51 15.77 8.88 -6.27
C ALA A 51 14.55 9.48 -5.54
N SER A 52 14.25 10.76 -5.77
CA SER A 52 13.05 11.42 -5.19
C SER A 52 11.76 10.79 -5.71
N PHE A 53 11.66 10.49 -7.01
CA PHE A 53 10.50 9.78 -7.57
C PHE A 53 10.38 8.34 -7.05
N HIS A 54 11.49 7.61 -6.93
CA HIS A 54 11.46 6.28 -6.32
C HIS A 54 10.97 6.32 -4.87
N ARG A 55 11.35 7.34 -4.09
CA ARG A 55 10.83 7.53 -2.72
C ARG A 55 9.34 7.79 -2.69
N ILE A 56 8.81 8.60 -3.62
CA ILE A 56 7.37 8.83 -3.77
C ILE A 56 6.65 7.51 -4.06
N LEU A 57 7.13 6.74 -5.04
CA LEU A 57 6.54 5.45 -5.39
C LEU A 57 6.60 4.46 -4.23
N ALA A 58 7.72 4.41 -3.51
CA ALA A 58 7.88 3.57 -2.33
C ALA A 58 6.93 3.99 -1.21
N ALA A 59 6.78 5.30 -0.95
CA ALA A 59 5.84 5.79 0.04
C ALA A 59 4.42 5.32 -0.29
N CYS A 60 3.96 5.47 -1.54
CA CYS A 60 2.64 5.00 -1.98
C CYS A 60 2.35 3.51 -1.71
N SER A 61 3.35 2.65 -1.51
CA SER A 61 3.14 1.25 -1.14
C SER A 61 2.40 1.06 0.19
N PHE A 62 2.32 2.11 1.04
CA PHE A 62 1.50 2.11 2.24
C PHE A 62 0.03 1.75 1.95
N GLN A 63 -0.46 2.07 0.74
CA GLN A 63 -1.85 1.86 0.33
C GLN A 63 -2.25 0.39 0.45
N ASP A 64 -1.39 -0.54 0.02
CA ASP A 64 -1.68 -1.97 0.08
C ASP A 64 -1.80 -2.47 1.52
N LEU A 65 -0.92 -2.00 2.41
CA LEU A 65 -0.98 -2.35 3.83
C LEU A 65 -2.21 -1.73 4.49
N ALA A 66 -2.51 -0.47 4.17
CA ALA A 66 -3.68 0.23 4.68
C ALA A 66 -4.97 -0.51 4.30
N ASP A 67 -5.11 -0.92 3.04
CA ASP A 67 -6.29 -1.64 2.57
C ASP A 67 -6.46 -2.99 3.26
N GLN A 68 -5.39 -3.77 3.43
CA GLN A 68 -5.46 -5.04 4.17
C GLN A 68 -5.94 -4.82 5.61
N ARG A 69 -5.45 -3.77 6.28
CA ARG A 69 -5.86 -3.46 7.66
C ARG A 69 -7.30 -2.98 7.73
N ILE A 70 -7.73 -2.14 6.79
CA ILE A 70 -9.12 -1.67 6.68
C ILE A 70 -10.06 -2.86 6.43
N ASP A 71 -9.67 -3.82 5.60
CA ASP A 71 -10.42 -5.06 5.35
C ASP A 71 -10.65 -5.86 6.64
N ARG A 72 -9.58 -6.02 7.45
CA ARG A 72 -9.65 -6.70 8.74
C ARG A 72 -10.58 -5.96 9.70
N LEU A 73 -10.49 -4.63 9.76
CA LEU A 73 -11.36 -3.80 10.59
C LEU A 73 -12.82 -3.87 10.17
N LEU A 74 -13.13 -3.79 8.87
CA LEU A 74 -14.49 -3.92 8.35
C LEU A 74 -15.09 -5.29 8.67
N THR A 75 -14.28 -6.34 8.55
CA THR A 75 -14.68 -7.70 8.92
C THR A 75 -14.98 -7.79 10.42
N ALA A 76 -14.13 -7.20 11.27
CA ALA A 76 -14.33 -7.21 12.71
C ALA A 76 -15.56 -6.38 13.15
N LEU A 77 -15.81 -5.23 12.50
CA LEU A 77 -16.89 -4.30 12.86
C LEU A 77 -18.25 -4.73 12.30
N THR A 78 -18.28 -5.32 11.10
CA THR A 78 -19.52 -5.52 10.35
C THR A 78 -19.76 -6.96 9.88
N GLY A 79 -18.77 -7.84 10.04
CA GLY A 79 -18.81 -9.19 9.47
C GLY A 79 -18.70 -9.23 7.94
N ARG A 80 -18.45 -8.08 7.28
CA ARG A 80 -18.34 -7.96 5.82
C ARG A 80 -16.90 -7.63 5.42
N LYS A 81 -16.48 -8.16 4.28
CA LYS A 81 -15.22 -7.80 3.62
C LYS A 81 -15.40 -6.51 2.82
N ALA A 82 -14.36 -5.68 2.67
CA ALA A 82 -14.44 -4.53 1.77
C ALA A 82 -14.57 -5.01 0.31
N ALA A 83 -15.12 -4.13 -0.53
CA ALA A 83 -15.04 -4.35 -1.96
C ALA A 83 -13.58 -4.23 -2.41
N PRO A 84 -13.10 -5.07 -3.34
CA PRO A 84 -11.76 -4.93 -3.90
C PRO A 84 -11.58 -3.56 -4.55
N ARG A 85 -10.35 -3.03 -4.52
CA ARG A 85 -10.05 -1.73 -5.12
C ARG A 85 -10.36 -1.71 -6.62
N PRO A 86 -10.80 -0.56 -7.18
CA PRO A 86 -11.05 -0.42 -8.62
C PRO A 86 -9.82 -0.67 -9.49
N ASP A 87 -8.62 -0.35 -8.98
CA ASP A 87 -7.34 -0.47 -9.65
C ASP A 87 -6.62 -1.80 -9.37
N ALA A 88 -7.21 -2.71 -8.59
CA ALA A 88 -6.61 -4.02 -8.30
C ALA A 88 -6.32 -4.82 -9.58
N ALA A 89 -7.12 -4.59 -10.64
CA ALA A 89 -6.89 -5.17 -11.95
C ALA A 89 -5.65 -4.61 -12.67
N LEU A 90 -5.24 -3.37 -12.37
CA LEU A 90 -4.11 -2.67 -13.00
C LEU A 90 -2.76 -3.04 -12.37
N LEU A 91 -2.76 -3.52 -11.12
CA LEU A 91 -1.56 -3.95 -10.40
C LEU A 91 -1.08 -5.36 -10.81
N ASN A 92 -1.97 -6.14 -11.43
CA ASN A 92 -1.55 -7.29 -12.20
C ASN A 92 -1.09 -6.73 -13.55
N GLY A 93 0.22 -6.46 -13.69
CA GLY A 93 0.81 -6.01 -14.95
C GLY A 93 0.29 -6.81 -16.15
N PRO A 94 0.41 -6.29 -17.39
CA PRO A 94 -0.39 -6.73 -18.54
C PRO A 94 -0.54 -8.26 -18.60
N ALA A 95 -1.73 -8.75 -18.22
CA ALA A 95 -2.03 -10.17 -18.30
C ALA A 95 -1.94 -10.57 -19.78
N MET A 96 -1.14 -11.60 -20.09
CA MET A 96 -1.12 -12.12 -21.44
C MET A 96 -2.52 -12.56 -21.85
N ALA A 97 -2.90 -12.36 -23.11
CA ALA A 97 -4.22 -12.73 -23.60
C ALA A 97 -4.48 -14.22 -23.33
N GLY A 98 -5.40 -14.50 -22.40
CA GLY A 98 -5.77 -15.87 -22.00
C GLY A 98 -5.26 -16.33 -20.62
N GLU A 99 -4.47 -15.53 -19.91
CA GLU A 99 -4.08 -15.84 -18.53
C GLU A 99 -5.06 -15.23 -17.53
N THR A 100 -5.85 -16.08 -16.87
CA THR A 100 -6.45 -15.72 -15.57
C THR A 100 -5.32 -15.53 -14.58
N GLY A 101 -5.30 -14.41 -13.85
CA GLY A 101 -4.24 -14.05 -12.89
C GLY A 101 -3.86 -15.16 -11.89
N LEU A 102 -2.76 -14.93 -11.17
CA LEU A 102 -2.14 -15.92 -10.27
C LEU A 102 -3.16 -16.72 -9.47
N ASN A 103 -3.17 -18.04 -9.68
CA ASN A 103 -4.04 -18.95 -8.95
C ASN A 103 -3.55 -19.02 -7.48
N GLN A 104 -4.30 -18.39 -6.57
CA GLN A 104 -3.98 -18.34 -5.14
C GLN A 104 -3.74 -19.74 -4.54
N SER A 105 -4.49 -20.76 -4.98
CA SER A 105 -4.28 -22.14 -4.51
C SER A 105 -2.93 -22.74 -4.94
N ALA A 106 -2.39 -22.32 -6.08
CA ALA A 106 -1.06 -22.71 -6.52
C ALA A 106 0.04 -21.94 -5.76
N ALA A 107 -0.21 -20.68 -5.42
CA ALA A 107 0.71 -19.87 -4.61
C ALA A 107 0.83 -20.43 -3.17
N ASP A 108 -0.31 -20.78 -2.56
CA ASP A 108 -0.34 -21.36 -1.21
C ASP A 108 0.38 -22.72 -1.15
N ALA A 109 0.26 -23.53 -2.22
CA ALA A 109 0.98 -24.81 -2.34
C ALA A 109 2.50 -24.65 -2.49
N LEU A 110 2.97 -23.53 -3.06
CA LEU A 110 4.39 -23.24 -3.22
C LEU A 110 5.06 -22.86 -1.89
N LEU A 111 4.33 -22.16 -1.01
CA LEU A 111 4.82 -21.63 0.27
C LEU A 111 4.64 -22.60 1.45
N ALA A 112 3.97 -23.74 1.24
CA ALA A 112 3.76 -24.77 2.26
C ALA A 112 4.92 -25.78 2.39
N ARG A 113 6.14 -25.42 1.96
CA ARG A 113 7.35 -26.26 2.07
C ARG A 113 8.14 -25.99 3.33
#